data_AF-A0A1F5FW31-F1
#
_entry.id   AF-A0A1F5FW31-F1
#
_cell.length_a   1.000
_cell.length_b   1.000
_cell.length_c   1.000
_cell.angle_alpha   90.00
_cell.angle_beta   90.00
_cell.angle_gamma   90.00
#
_symmetry.space_group_name_H-M   'P 1'
#
loop_
_entity.id
_entity.type
_entity.pdbx_description
1 polymer ?
#
loop_
_entity_poly.entity_id
_entity_poly.type
_entity_poly.pdbx_seq_one_letter_code
_entity_poly.pdbx_strand_id
1 'polypeptide(L)'
;MKQVQKQVKISLTDQLYDFLLGQSSQLGIPVTQVVKHMIIEKAQKDSYPTYKASKRTEEAYKQAMLEKDKAILVEDIDEYFAKL
;
A
#
# COMPACT_ATOMS: atom_id res chain seq x y z
N MET A 1 -16.68 3.85 -6.97
CA MET A 1 -15.74 4.98 -6.78
C MET A 1 -14.79 5.05 -7.97
N LYS A 2 -14.60 6.21 -8.60
CA LYS A 2 -13.58 6.38 -9.66
C LYS A 2 -12.19 6.27 -9.03
N GLN A 3 -11.39 5.28 -9.44
CA GLN A 3 -9.98 5.21 -9.01
C GLN A 3 -9.21 6.38 -9.63
N VAL A 4 -8.49 7.14 -8.79
CA VAL A 4 -7.59 8.21 -9.24
C VAL A 4 -6.32 7.55 -9.76
N GLN A 5 -6.16 7.48 -11.08
CA GLN A 5 -4.91 7.03 -11.69
C GLN A 5 -3.83 8.10 -11.55
N LYS A 6 -2.61 7.69 -11.19
CA LYS A 6 -1.42 8.55 -11.12
C LYS A 6 -0.42 8.10 -12.18
N GLN A 7 0.20 9.05 -12.87
CA GLN A 7 1.21 8.79 -13.90
C GLN A 7 2.62 8.95 -13.31
N VAL A 8 3.52 8.03 -13.66
CA VAL A 8 4.94 8.11 -13.33
C VAL A 8 5.72 8.31 -14.64
N LYS A 9 6.60 9.31 -14.67
CA LYS A 9 7.53 9.55 -15.78
C LYS A 9 8.95 9.24 -15.31
N ILE A 10 9.65 8.40 -16.04
CA ILE A 10 11.01 7.94 -15.73
C ILE A 10 11.91 8.15 -16.94
N SER A 11 13.14 8.58 -16.68
CA SER A 11 14.22 8.59 -17.66
C SER A 11 15.09 7.36 -17.43
N LEU A 12 15.43 6.67 -18.50
CA LEU A 12 16.26 5.46 -18.47
C LEU A 12 17.53 5.73 -19.28
N THR A 13 18.61 5.03 -18.93
CA THR A 13 19.76 4.93 -19.83
C THR A 13 19.40 4.08 -21.03
N ASP A 14 20.06 4.31 -22.17
CA ASP A 14 19.81 3.56 -23.40
C ASP A 14 19.96 2.05 -23.18
N GLN A 15 21.03 1.63 -22.49
CA GLN A 15 21.28 0.23 -22.15
C GLN A 15 20.12 -0.43 -21.37
N LEU A 16 19.54 0.30 -20.40
CA LEU A 16 18.43 -0.23 -19.61
C LEU A 16 17.14 -0.29 -20.44
N TYR A 17 16.91 0.70 -21.30
CA TYR A 17 15.78 0.68 -22.21
C TYR A 17 15.87 -0.49 -23.19
N ASP A 18 17.02 -0.73 -23.81
CA ASP A 18 17.25 -1.84 -24.74
C ASP A 18 17.04 -3.21 -24.06
N PHE A 19 17.52 -3.35 -22.83
CA PHE A 19 17.30 -4.56 -22.04
C PHE A 19 15.81 -4.82 -21.79
N LEU A 20 15.05 -3.79 -21.38
CA LEU A 20 13.60 -3.91 -21.18
C LEU A 20 12.86 -4.15 -22.49
N LEU A 21 13.32 -3.55 -23.59
CA LEU A 21 12.78 -3.75 -24.93
C LEU A 21 12.91 -5.21 -25.37
N GLY A 22 14.08 -5.82 -25.15
CA GLY A 22 14.32 -7.23 -25.43
C GLY A 22 13.35 -8.16 -24.67
N GLN A 23 13.18 -7.95 -23.37
CA GLN A 23 12.23 -8.72 -22.56
C GLN A 23 10.78 -8.52 -23.03
N SER A 24 10.40 -7.27 -23.28
CA SER A 24 9.05 -6.93 -23.75
C SER A 24 8.74 -7.59 -25.10
N SER A 25 9.74 -7.69 -25.99
CA SER A 25 9.62 -8.30 -27.31
C SER A 25 9.45 -9.82 -27.23
N GLN A 26 10.20 -10.48 -26.33
CA GLN A 26 10.05 -11.92 -26.10
C GLN A 26 8.66 -12.29 -25.57
N LEU A 27 8.08 -11.42 -24.75
CA LEU A 27 6.77 -11.63 -24.12
C LEU A 27 5.61 -11.09 -24.96
N GLY A 28 5.88 -10.38 -26.06
CA GLY A 28 4.86 -9.75 -26.89
C GLY A 28 4.04 -8.67 -26.17
N ILE A 29 4.63 -8.00 -25.17
CA ILE A 29 3.97 -6.98 -24.36
C ILE A 29 4.69 -5.63 -24.47
N PRO A 30 4.00 -4.50 -24.19
CA PRO A 30 4.67 -3.21 -24.13
C PRO A 30 5.72 -3.14 -23.00
N VAL A 31 6.81 -2.40 -23.23
CA VAL A 31 7.84 -2.09 -22.22
C VAL A 31 7.23 -1.56 -20.92
N THR A 32 6.17 -0.75 -21.02
CA THR A 32 5.46 -0.21 -19.85
C THR A 32 4.85 -1.29 -18.96
N GLN A 33 4.43 -2.43 -19.51
CA GLN A 33 3.91 -3.56 -18.72
C GLN A 33 5.03 -4.29 -17.97
N VAL A 34 6.20 -4.44 -18.59
CA VAL A 34 7.40 -4.99 -17.93
C VAL A 34 7.77 -4.10 -16.74
N VAL A 35 7.87 -2.78 -16.95
CA VAL A 35 8.19 -1.82 -15.88
C VAL A 35 7.14 -1.89 -14.77
N LYS A 36 5.85 -1.92 -15.12
CA LYS A 36 4.76 -2.00 -14.14
C LYS A 36 4.86 -3.28 -13.31
N HIS A 37 5.16 -4.42 -13.93
CA HIS A 37 5.34 -5.69 -13.24
C HIS A 37 6.47 -5.62 -12.22
N MET A 38 7.64 -5.08 -12.60
CA MET A 38 8.79 -4.92 -11.69
C MET A 38 8.45 -4.03 -10.48
N ILE A 39 7.71 -2.95 -10.70
CA ILE A 39 7.25 -2.07 -9.60
C ILE A 39 6.34 -2.84 -8.63
N ILE A 40 5.38 -3.61 -9.15
CA ILE A 40 4.46 -4.40 -8.34
C ILE A 40 5.22 -5.46 -7.56
N GLU A 41 6.12 -6.20 -8.20
CA GLU A 41 6.90 -7.24 -7.55
C GLU A 41 7.76 -6.68 -6.41
N LYS A 42 8.38 -5.51 -6.62
CA LYS A 42 9.15 -4.82 -5.58
C LYS A 42 8.25 -4.35 -4.44
N ALA A 43 7.10 -3.74 -4.75
CA ALA A 43 6.14 -3.27 -3.76
C ALA A 43 5.44 -4.41 -2.99
N GLN A 44 5.40 -5.62 -3.54
CA GLN A 44 4.93 -6.81 -2.83
C GLN A 44 5.99 -7.35 -1.86
N LYS A 45 7.28 -7.27 -2.25
CA LYS A 45 8.41 -7.70 -1.42
C LYS A 45 8.68 -6.74 -0.26
N ASP A 46 8.52 -5.44 -0.50
CA ASP A 46 8.63 -4.43 0.54
C ASP A 46 7.27 -4.29 1.23
N SER A 47 7.17 -4.63 2.51
CA SER A 47 5.96 -4.32 3.27
C SER A 47 5.65 -2.82 3.16
N TYR A 48 4.38 -2.47 3.03
CA TYR A 48 3.96 -1.06 3.08
C TYR A 48 4.60 -0.42 4.31
N PRO A 49 5.26 0.75 4.18
CA PRO A 49 6.06 1.31 5.27
C PRO A 49 5.20 1.46 6.51
N THR A 50 5.51 0.67 7.55
CA THR A 50 4.90 0.81 8.86
C THR A 50 5.62 1.93 9.58
N TYR A 51 4.97 3.08 9.73
CA TYR A 51 5.51 4.19 10.49
C TYR A 51 5.40 3.90 11.98
N LYS A 52 6.42 4.27 12.75
CA LYS A 52 6.34 4.21 14.22
C LYS A 52 5.23 5.16 14.67
N ALA A 53 4.31 4.66 15.49
CA ALA A 53 3.27 5.49 16.08
C ALA A 53 3.90 6.58 16.98
N SER A 54 3.19 7.69 17.17
CA SER A 54 3.64 8.71 18.13
C SER A 54 3.69 8.12 19.55
N LYS A 55 4.56 8.64 20.43
CA LYS A 55 4.60 8.19 21.84
C LYS A 55 3.22 8.23 22.50
N ARG A 56 2.46 9.31 22.23
CA ARG A 56 1.09 9.48 22.70
C ARG A 56 0.16 8.35 22.22
N THR A 57 0.27 7.96 20.96
CA THR A 57 -0.51 6.86 20.39
C THR A 57 -0.11 5.51 20.99
N GLU A 58 1.19 5.26 21.18
CA GLU A 58 1.69 4.04 21.82
C GLU A 58 1.20 3.92 23.27
N GLU A 59 1.23 5.01 24.04
CA GLU A 59 0.75 5.04 25.43
C GLU A 59 -0.76 4.86 25.51
N ALA A 60 -1.53 5.57 24.68
CA ALA A 60 -2.98 5.43 24.63
C ALA A 60 -3.40 4.00 24.26
N TYR A 61 -2.71 3.38 23.30
CA TYR A 61 -2.95 1.98 22.94
C TYR A 61 -2.65 1.03 24.11
N LYS A 62 -1.52 1.21 24.80
CA LYS A 62 -1.17 0.38 25.98
C LYS A 62 -2.24 0.48 27.06
N GLN A 63 -2.73 1.69 27.36
CA GLN A 63 -3.80 1.88 28.33
C GLN A 63 -5.11 1.22 27.86
N ALA A 64 -5.49 1.40 26.60
CA ALA A 64 -6.69 0.77 26.03
C ALA A 64 -6.63 -0.77 26.08
N MET A 65 -5.45 -1.37 25.92
CA MET A 65 -5.27 -2.82 26.04
C MET A 65 -5.39 -3.32 27.49
N LEU A 66 -5.00 -2.49 28.47
CA LEU A 66 -5.16 -2.82 29.89
C LEU A 66 -6.62 -2.72 30.34
N GLU A 67 -7.39 -1.81 29.74
CA GLU A 67 -8.80 -1.56 30.05
C GLU A 67 -9.78 -2.26 29.10
N LYS A 68 -9.35 -3.36 28.48
CA LYS A 68 -10.17 -4.09 27.49
C LYS A 68 -11.49 -4.60 28.09
N ASP A 69 -11.51 -4.88 29.38
CA ASP A 69 -12.68 -5.27 30.17
C ASP A 69 -13.74 -4.16 30.27
N LYS A 70 -13.35 -2.90 30.10
CA LYS A 70 -14.26 -1.75 30.05
C LYS A 70 -14.84 -1.50 28.66
N ALA A 71 -14.50 -2.31 27.67
CA ALA A 71 -15.02 -2.17 26.32
C ALA A 71 -16.54 -2.43 26.28
N ILE A 72 -17.27 -1.59 25.55
CA ILE A 72 -18.70 -1.76 25.32
C ILE A 72 -18.87 -2.80 24.21
N LEU A 73 -19.66 -3.85 24.48
CA LEU A 73 -20.07 -4.78 23.44
C LEU A 73 -21.05 -4.07 22.49
N VAL A 74 -20.71 -4.02 21.21
CA VAL A 74 -21.56 -3.44 20.17
C VAL A 74 -22.27 -4.59 19.46
N GLU A 75 -23.58 -4.70 19.67
CA GLU A 75 -24.44 -5.69 19.02
C GLU A 75 -25.02 -5.16 17.70
N ASP A 76 -25.24 -3.86 17.61
CA ASP A 76 -25.69 -3.16 16.40
C ASP A 76 -24.65 -2.09 15.98
N ILE A 77 -24.05 -2.33 14.81
CA ILE A 77 -23.00 -1.47 14.25
C ILE A 77 -23.58 -0.14 13.75
N ASP A 78 -24.79 -0.13 13.20
CA ASP A 78 -25.42 1.06 12.65
C ASP A 78 -25.80 2.04 13.78
N GLU A 79 -26.33 1.51 14.90
CA GLU A 79 -26.63 2.30 16.10
C GLU A 79 -25.36 2.88 16.73
N TYR A 80 -24.27 2.11 16.77
CA TYR A 80 -22.99 2.56 17.32
C TYR A 80 -22.42 3.76 16.56
N PHE A 81 -22.41 3.70 15.23
CA PHE A 81 -21.90 4.81 14.42
C PHE A 81 -22.82 6.04 14.42
N ALA A 82 -24.13 5.87 14.67
CA ALA A 82 -25.04 7.01 14.83
C ALA A 82 -24.80 7.82 16.12
N LYS A 83 -24.10 7.25 17.11
CA LYS A 83 -23.81 7.86 18.42
C LYS A 83 -22.36 8.35 18.58
N LEU A 84 -21.55 8.24 17.53
CA LEU A 84 -20.12 8.56 17.50
C LEU A 84 -19.87 10.01 17.06
#